data_AF-A0A536TMC4-F1
#
_entry.id   AF-A0A536TMC4-F1
#
_cell.length_a   1.000
_cell.length_b   1.000
_cell.length_c   1.000
_cell.angle_alpha   90.00
_cell.angle_beta   90.00
_cell.angle_gamma   90.00
#
_symmetry.space_group_name_H-M   'P 1'
#
loop_
_entity.id
_entity.type
_entity.pdbx_description
1 polymer ?
#
loop_
_entity_poly.entity_id
_entity_poly.type
_entity_poly.pdbx_seq_one_letter_code
_entity_poly.pdbx_strand_id
1 'polypeptide(L)'
;ALGTAAIVAGLKLDLDSIRAAVMIGAPHIDGFDAEAFGTRLGPEVAQLVSGVARMGAIRAIPEDAPAHDRDAHSESLRKMLLAMVGDIRVVLIKLAERTQALRYLVSHKGAAGAQAARETQHLFAPLANRLGVWQLKWELEDLSLRALEPETYKQIAKLLDERRLDRQQYIEEVKATLKRELAA
;
A
#
# COMPACT_ATOMS: atom_id res chain seq x y z
N ALA A 1 -5.28 4.25 11.01
CA ALA A 1 -6.23 5.37 11.20
C ALA A 1 -5.67 6.66 10.59
N LEU A 2 -5.22 7.68 11.33
CA LEU A 2 -4.94 9.02 10.77
C LEU A 2 -3.97 9.05 9.58
N GLY A 3 -2.81 8.38 9.66
CA GLY A 3 -1.88 8.30 8.52
C GLY A 3 -2.47 7.58 7.30
N THR A 4 -3.33 6.58 7.52
CA THR A 4 -4.10 5.90 6.47
C THR A 4 -5.07 6.86 5.79
N ALA A 5 -5.84 7.63 6.58
CA ALA A 5 -6.78 8.62 6.08
C ALA A 5 -6.09 9.74 5.30
N ALA A 6 -4.90 10.18 5.74
CA ALA A 6 -4.10 11.16 5.02
C ALA A 6 -3.63 10.64 3.63
N ILE A 7 -3.23 9.36 3.54
CA ILE A 7 -2.93 8.73 2.24
C ILE A 7 -4.17 8.68 1.35
N VAL A 8 -5.31 8.21 1.87
CA VAL A 8 -6.59 8.11 1.13
C VAL A 8 -7.07 9.47 0.63
N ALA A 9 -6.93 10.53 1.44
CA ALA A 9 -7.19 11.91 1.02
C ALA A 9 -6.21 12.39 -0.07
N GLY A 10 -4.92 12.03 0.04
CA GLY A 10 -3.91 12.33 -0.99
C GLY A 10 -4.17 11.65 -2.34
N LEU A 11 -4.81 10.48 -2.33
CA LEU A 11 -5.31 9.79 -3.52
C LEU A 11 -6.60 10.39 -4.09
N LYS A 12 -7.18 11.40 -3.44
CA LYS A 12 -8.43 12.09 -3.83
C LYS A 12 -9.67 11.18 -3.90
N LEU A 13 -9.77 10.20 -3.01
CA LEU A 13 -11.02 9.45 -2.83
C LEU A 13 -12.11 10.32 -2.18
N ASP A 14 -13.34 9.82 -2.26
CA ASP A 14 -14.55 10.36 -1.66
C ASP A 14 -14.51 10.45 -0.12
N LEU A 15 -15.42 11.25 0.44
CA LEU A 15 -15.49 11.51 1.88
C LEU A 15 -15.72 10.24 2.71
N ASP A 16 -16.49 9.28 2.19
CA ASP A 16 -16.83 8.04 2.89
C ASP A 16 -15.66 7.04 2.89
N SER A 17 -14.81 7.05 1.86
CA SER A 17 -13.48 6.41 1.91
C SER A 17 -12.58 7.00 3.00
N ILE A 18 -12.55 8.33 3.15
CA ILE A 18 -11.74 8.99 4.18
C ILE A 18 -12.27 8.65 5.58
N ARG A 19 -13.60 8.68 5.78
CA ARG A 19 -14.27 8.25 7.02
C ARG A 19 -13.95 6.79 7.35
N ALA A 20 -14.05 5.88 6.37
CA ALA A 20 -13.70 4.48 6.52
C ALA A 20 -12.22 4.27 6.90
N ALA A 21 -11.30 5.04 6.30
CA ALA A 21 -9.87 5.00 6.62
C ALA A 21 -9.53 5.50 8.03
N VAL A 22 -10.32 6.43 8.59
CA VAL A 22 -10.23 6.82 10.01
C VAL A 22 -10.72 5.67 10.90
N MET A 23 -11.87 5.09 10.58
CA MET A 23 -12.53 4.05 11.38
C MET A 23 -12.03 2.61 11.14
N ILE A 24 -10.97 2.46 10.35
CA ILE A 24 -10.40 1.17 9.89
C ILE A 24 -10.05 0.17 11.02
N GLY A 25 -9.77 0.67 12.23
CA GLY A 25 -9.48 -0.16 13.40
C GLY A 25 -10.71 -0.64 14.18
N ALA A 26 -11.91 -0.10 13.91
CA ALA A 26 -13.11 -0.40 14.68
C ALA A 26 -13.48 -1.91 14.70
N PRO A 27 -13.36 -2.69 13.60
CA PRO A 27 -13.63 -4.13 13.61
C PRO A 27 -12.67 -4.98 14.45
N HIS A 28 -11.60 -4.39 14.98
CA HIS A 28 -10.62 -5.05 15.85
C HIS A 28 -10.80 -4.68 17.34
N ILE A 29 -11.89 -3.97 17.68
CA ILE A 29 -12.26 -3.64 19.06
C ILE A 29 -13.26 -4.68 19.56
N ASP A 30 -13.05 -5.18 20.78
CA ASP A 30 -13.99 -6.12 21.42
C ASP A 30 -15.40 -5.52 21.51
N GLY A 31 -16.41 -6.31 21.13
CA GLY A 31 -17.81 -5.85 21.09
C GLY A 31 -18.17 -4.98 19.86
N PHE A 32 -17.38 -5.00 18.79
CA PHE A 32 -17.75 -4.33 17.54
C PHE A 32 -19.04 -4.92 16.93
N ASP A 33 -20.08 -4.10 16.88
CA ASP A 33 -21.33 -4.38 16.16
C ASP A 33 -21.38 -3.59 14.84
N ALA A 34 -21.43 -4.34 13.73
CA ALA A 34 -21.50 -3.77 12.38
C ALA A 34 -22.85 -3.09 12.08
N GLU A 35 -23.95 -3.52 12.71
CA GLU A 35 -25.30 -2.99 12.50
C GLU A 35 -25.47 -1.64 13.21
N ALA A 36 -25.11 -1.56 14.49
CA ALA A 36 -25.04 -0.27 15.20
C ALA A 36 -24.01 0.68 14.57
N PHE A 37 -22.89 0.17 14.03
CA PHE A 37 -21.91 0.99 13.32
C PHE A 37 -22.49 1.60 12.03
N GLY A 38 -23.16 0.79 11.19
CA GLY A 38 -23.83 1.26 9.98
C GLY A 38 -24.98 2.22 10.26
N THR A 39 -25.72 2.01 11.34
CA THR A 39 -26.79 2.93 11.79
C THR A 39 -26.24 4.32 12.17
N ARG A 40 -25.01 4.40 12.71
CA ARG A 40 -24.40 5.65 13.19
C ARG A 40 -23.57 6.40 12.15
N LEU A 41 -22.91 5.70 11.22
CA LEU A 41 -21.98 6.29 10.25
C LEU A 41 -22.39 6.10 8.79
N GLY A 42 -23.50 5.43 8.54
CA GLY A 42 -24.01 5.12 7.21
C GLY A 42 -23.61 3.73 6.71
N PRO A 43 -24.45 3.07 5.89
CA PRO A 43 -24.21 1.71 5.42
C PRO A 43 -22.96 1.60 4.54
N GLU A 44 -22.63 2.64 3.78
CA GLU A 44 -21.48 2.68 2.87
C GLU A 44 -20.14 2.65 3.62
N VAL A 45 -19.97 3.52 4.63
CA VAL A 45 -18.78 3.50 5.51
C VAL A 45 -18.64 2.16 6.23
N ALA A 46 -19.76 1.56 6.68
CA ALA A 46 -19.77 0.24 7.30
C ALA A 46 -19.34 -0.89 6.34
N GLN A 47 -19.82 -0.86 5.10
CA GLN A 47 -19.42 -1.82 4.06
C GLN A 47 -17.94 -1.70 3.71
N LEU A 48 -17.42 -0.48 3.58
CA LEU A 48 -16.00 -0.21 3.34
C LEU A 48 -15.13 -0.75 4.49
N VAL A 49 -15.42 -0.35 5.73
CA VAL A 49 -14.68 -0.79 6.92
C VAL A 49 -14.70 -2.31 7.09
N SER A 50 -15.87 -2.94 6.93
CA SER A 50 -16.00 -4.40 7.01
C SER A 50 -15.28 -5.12 5.86
N GLY A 51 -15.30 -4.55 4.65
CA GLY A 51 -14.57 -5.08 3.50
C GLY A 51 -13.05 -5.08 3.72
N VAL A 52 -12.53 -3.98 4.28
CA VAL A 52 -11.10 -3.82 4.60
C VAL A 52 -10.65 -4.80 5.70
N ALA A 53 -11.51 -5.06 6.69
CA ALA A 53 -11.28 -6.07 7.72
C ALA A 53 -11.27 -7.49 7.14
N ARG A 54 -12.27 -7.87 6.32
CA ARG A 54 -12.31 -9.17 5.62
C ARG A 54 -11.08 -9.39 4.75
N MET A 55 -10.64 -8.37 4.01
CA MET A 55 -9.42 -8.43 3.20
C MET A 55 -8.15 -8.61 4.06
N GLY A 56 -8.18 -8.20 5.33
CA GLY A 56 -7.13 -8.52 6.31
C GLY A 56 -7.11 -9.99 6.73
N ALA A 57 -8.28 -10.64 6.82
CA ALA A 57 -8.44 -12.02 7.31
C ALA A 57 -8.08 -13.12 6.29
N ILE A 58 -8.01 -12.81 4.99
CA ILE A 58 -7.70 -13.77 3.89
C ILE A 58 -6.24 -14.27 3.90
N ARG A 59 -5.49 -14.05 5.00
CA ARG A 59 -4.03 -13.93 4.98
C ARG A 59 -3.34 -14.89 5.95
N ALA A 60 -3.41 -16.18 5.59
CA ALA A 60 -2.75 -17.26 6.31
C ALA A 60 -2.27 -18.36 5.34
N ILE A 61 -1.07 -18.20 4.76
CA ILE A 61 -0.29 -19.29 4.15
C ILE A 61 1.20 -19.07 4.48
N PRO A 62 1.94 -20.06 5.02
CA PRO A 62 3.38 -19.97 5.27
C PRO A 62 4.23 -19.95 4.00
N GLU A 63 5.51 -19.58 4.13
CA GLU A 63 6.44 -19.37 3.02
C GLU A 63 7.09 -20.66 2.46
N ASP A 64 6.91 -21.81 3.12
CA ASP A 64 7.53 -23.10 2.76
C ASP A 64 6.73 -23.94 1.72
N ALA A 65 5.88 -23.29 0.92
CA ALA A 65 4.93 -23.96 0.04
C ALA A 65 5.56 -24.35 -1.34
N PRO A 66 5.42 -25.61 -1.81
CA PRO A 66 6.05 -26.09 -3.05
C PRO A 66 5.54 -25.40 -4.33
N ALA A 67 6.20 -25.65 -5.47
CA ALA A 67 5.94 -24.93 -6.73
C ALA A 67 4.48 -24.97 -7.23
N HIS A 68 3.71 -25.99 -6.83
CA HIS A 68 2.28 -26.14 -7.11
C HIS A 68 1.42 -25.01 -6.47
N ASP A 69 1.94 -24.35 -5.43
CA ASP A 69 1.29 -23.23 -4.75
C ASP A 69 1.47 -21.89 -5.46
N ARG A 70 2.29 -21.80 -6.53
CA ARG A 70 2.33 -20.59 -7.38
C ARG A 70 1.06 -20.45 -8.22
N ASP A 71 0.53 -21.58 -8.71
CA ASP A 71 -0.77 -21.61 -9.38
C ASP A 71 -1.90 -21.37 -8.37
N ALA A 72 -1.78 -21.92 -7.15
CA ALA A 72 -2.68 -21.60 -6.04
C ALA A 72 -2.61 -20.12 -5.62
N HIS A 73 -1.45 -19.47 -5.74
CA HIS A 73 -1.28 -18.03 -5.52
C HIS A 73 -1.96 -17.23 -6.64
N SER A 74 -1.91 -17.67 -7.89
CA SER A 74 -2.68 -17.07 -8.99
C SER A 74 -4.19 -17.18 -8.75
N GLU A 75 -4.64 -18.31 -8.22
CA GLU A 75 -6.04 -18.58 -7.82
C GLU A 75 -6.46 -17.78 -6.59
N SER A 76 -5.60 -17.63 -5.59
CA SER A 76 -5.83 -16.81 -4.40
C SER A 76 -5.92 -15.33 -4.77
N LEU A 77 -5.04 -14.87 -5.66
CA LEU A 77 -5.08 -13.53 -6.24
C LEU A 77 -6.33 -13.33 -7.10
N ARG A 78 -6.78 -14.36 -7.85
CA ARG A 78 -8.04 -14.35 -8.62
C ARG A 78 -9.27 -14.34 -7.70
N LYS A 79 -9.28 -15.09 -6.61
CA LYS A 79 -10.33 -15.09 -5.56
C LYS A 79 -10.36 -13.77 -4.80
N MET A 80 -9.21 -13.16 -4.56
CA MET A 80 -9.11 -11.80 -4.00
C MET A 80 -9.67 -10.77 -4.97
N LEU A 81 -9.30 -10.82 -6.26
CA LEU A 81 -9.89 -9.98 -7.31
C LEU A 81 -11.41 -10.19 -7.46
N LEU A 82 -11.91 -11.42 -7.27
CA LEU A 82 -13.35 -11.71 -7.23
C LEU A 82 -14.02 -11.16 -5.95
N ALA A 83 -13.31 -11.09 -4.82
CA ALA A 83 -13.78 -10.40 -3.61
C ALA A 83 -13.74 -8.86 -3.75
N MET A 84 -12.98 -8.32 -4.72
CA MET A 84 -12.95 -6.88 -5.05
C MET A 84 -14.14 -6.42 -5.89
N VAL A 85 -15.00 -7.33 -6.37
CA VAL A 85 -16.13 -7.05 -7.28
C VAL A 85 -17.19 -6.11 -6.70
N GLY A 86 -17.22 -5.94 -5.36
CA GLY A 86 -18.14 -5.00 -4.71
C GLY A 86 -17.71 -3.52 -4.79
N ASP A 87 -16.43 -3.22 -4.48
CA ASP A 87 -15.95 -1.84 -4.40
C ASP A 87 -14.41 -1.75 -4.42
N ILE A 88 -13.85 -0.96 -5.36
CA ILE A 88 -12.41 -0.69 -5.47
C ILE A 88 -11.86 0.13 -4.30
N ARG A 89 -12.69 0.96 -3.64
CA ARG A 89 -12.29 1.83 -2.53
C ARG A 89 -11.76 1.02 -1.35
N VAL A 90 -12.34 -0.15 -1.08
CA VAL A 90 -11.85 -1.12 -0.08
C VAL A 90 -10.36 -1.43 -0.28
N VAL A 91 -9.95 -1.66 -1.52
CA VAL A 91 -8.58 -2.05 -1.85
C VAL A 91 -7.62 -0.88 -1.74
N LEU A 92 -8.04 0.30 -2.18
CA LEU A 92 -7.27 1.53 -2.06
C LEU A 92 -7.04 1.91 -0.58
N ILE A 93 -8.06 1.76 0.25
CA ILE A 93 -7.96 1.91 1.71
C ILE A 93 -7.03 0.85 2.32
N LYS A 94 -7.08 -0.41 1.85
CA LYS A 94 -6.18 -1.48 2.33
C LYS A 94 -4.72 -1.27 1.92
N LEU A 95 -4.47 -0.79 0.71
CA LEU A 95 -3.13 -0.41 0.26
C LEU A 95 -2.60 0.75 1.12
N ALA A 96 -3.41 1.79 1.35
CA ALA A 96 -3.05 2.91 2.24
C ALA A 96 -2.79 2.47 3.70
N GLU A 97 -3.59 1.54 4.24
CA GLU A 97 -3.37 0.94 5.57
C GLU A 97 -1.98 0.31 5.63
N ARG A 98 -1.62 -0.42 4.58
CA ARG A 98 -0.43 -1.26 4.54
C ARG A 98 0.83 -0.47 4.24
N THR A 99 0.75 0.58 3.43
CA THR A 99 1.78 1.61 3.32
C THR A 99 2.05 2.23 4.70
N GLN A 100 1.00 2.66 5.42
CA GLN A 100 1.17 3.29 6.74
C GLN A 100 1.69 2.30 7.81
N ALA A 101 1.24 1.04 7.79
CA ALA A 101 1.73 0.00 8.68
C ALA A 101 3.21 -0.33 8.40
N LEU A 102 3.60 -0.42 7.12
CA LEU A 102 4.98 -0.73 6.76
C LEU A 102 5.93 0.44 7.09
N ARG A 103 5.52 1.71 6.90
CA ARG A 103 6.27 2.88 7.41
C ARG A 103 6.59 2.76 8.91
N TYR A 104 5.61 2.34 9.70
CA TYR A 104 5.79 2.13 11.14
C TYR A 104 6.71 0.93 11.43
N LEU A 105 6.48 -0.22 10.81
CA LEU A 105 7.28 -1.43 11.06
C LEU A 105 8.73 -1.32 10.58
N VAL A 106 9.00 -0.55 9.51
CA VAL A 106 10.36 -0.35 9.00
C VAL A 106 11.15 0.68 9.83
N SER A 107 10.46 1.61 10.50
CA SER A 107 11.11 2.51 11.48
C SER A 107 11.35 1.83 12.84
N HIS A 108 10.59 0.79 13.19
CA HIS A 108 10.69 0.08 14.47
C HIS A 108 11.31 -1.32 14.27
N LYS A 109 12.62 -1.43 14.49
CA LYS A 109 13.40 -2.67 14.32
C LYS A 109 12.73 -3.89 14.97
N GLY A 110 12.28 -4.86 14.18
CA GLY A 110 11.67 -6.09 14.69
C GLY A 110 11.28 -7.09 13.59
N ALA A 111 11.14 -8.37 13.96
CA ALA A 111 10.86 -9.47 13.03
C ALA A 111 9.52 -9.31 12.27
N ALA A 112 8.52 -8.67 12.88
CA ALA A 112 7.24 -8.38 12.25
C ALA A 112 7.36 -7.50 10.99
N GLY A 113 8.38 -6.64 10.90
CA GLY A 113 8.62 -5.80 9.73
C GLY A 113 9.05 -6.62 8.50
N ALA A 114 9.89 -7.64 8.68
CA ALA A 114 10.33 -8.51 7.59
C ALA A 114 9.15 -9.32 7.01
N GLN A 115 8.27 -9.87 7.87
CA GLN A 115 7.10 -10.60 7.38
C GLN A 115 6.13 -9.69 6.63
N ALA A 116 5.83 -8.50 7.19
CA ALA A 116 4.96 -7.52 6.53
C ALA A 116 5.55 -7.00 5.21
N ALA A 117 6.88 -6.92 5.09
CA ALA A 117 7.58 -6.54 3.87
C ALA A 117 7.52 -7.61 2.78
N ARG A 118 7.78 -8.89 3.08
CA ARG A 118 7.61 -9.99 2.09
C ARG A 118 6.18 -10.03 1.57
N GLU A 119 5.22 -9.96 2.49
CA GLU A 119 3.80 -9.96 2.15
C GLU A 119 3.41 -8.72 1.30
N THR A 120 4.03 -7.58 1.55
CA THR A 120 3.84 -6.35 0.75
C THR A 120 4.45 -6.48 -0.65
N GLN A 121 5.69 -6.98 -0.75
CA GLN A 121 6.41 -7.18 -2.00
C GLN A 121 5.69 -8.18 -2.93
N HIS A 122 5.20 -9.29 -2.37
CA HIS A 122 4.54 -10.33 -3.17
C HIS A 122 3.08 -10.01 -3.51
N LEU A 123 2.33 -9.32 -2.64
CA LEU A 123 0.90 -9.10 -2.83
C LEU A 123 0.54 -7.64 -3.17
N PHE A 124 0.97 -6.69 -2.34
CA PHE A 124 0.45 -5.32 -2.40
C PHE A 124 1.12 -4.42 -3.43
N ALA A 125 2.44 -4.53 -3.63
CA ALA A 125 3.11 -3.80 -4.70
C ALA A 125 2.59 -4.23 -6.09
N PRO A 126 2.45 -5.53 -6.42
CA PRO A 126 1.79 -5.98 -7.65
C PRO A 126 0.32 -5.54 -7.77
N LEU A 127 -0.43 -5.51 -6.66
CA LEU A 127 -1.81 -5.04 -6.67
C LEU A 127 -1.92 -3.53 -6.95
N ALA A 128 -1.09 -2.70 -6.29
CA ALA A 128 -0.99 -1.27 -6.56
C ALA A 128 -0.59 -0.98 -8.01
N ASN A 129 0.35 -1.77 -8.56
CA ASN A 129 0.75 -1.69 -9.97
C ASN A 129 -0.43 -1.99 -10.92
N ARG A 130 -1.24 -3.02 -10.64
CA ARG A 130 -2.42 -3.38 -11.46
C ARG A 130 -3.54 -2.34 -11.40
N LEU A 131 -3.66 -1.63 -10.27
CA LEU A 131 -4.61 -0.53 -10.11
C LEU A 131 -4.07 0.83 -10.60
N GLY A 132 -2.84 0.89 -11.12
CA GLY A 132 -2.22 2.13 -11.62
C GLY A 132 -1.81 3.11 -10.51
N VAL A 133 -1.81 2.71 -9.24
CA VAL A 133 -1.50 3.58 -8.09
C VAL A 133 0.00 3.60 -7.83
N TRP A 134 0.73 4.23 -8.75
CA TRP A 134 2.19 4.25 -8.78
C TRP A 134 2.83 4.83 -7.52
N GLN A 135 2.22 5.85 -6.90
CA GLN A 135 2.73 6.46 -5.67
C GLN A 135 2.81 5.44 -4.52
N LEU A 136 1.75 4.63 -4.34
CA LEU A 136 1.77 3.58 -3.33
C LEU A 136 2.69 2.43 -3.73
N LYS A 137 2.70 2.03 -5.01
CA LYS A 137 3.57 0.96 -5.50
C LYS A 137 5.03 1.21 -5.13
N TRP A 138 5.59 2.35 -5.56
CA TRP A 138 7.01 2.67 -5.33
C TRP A 138 7.35 2.77 -3.84
N GLU A 139 6.47 3.35 -3.03
CA GLU A 139 6.69 3.43 -1.59
C GLU A 139 6.64 2.05 -0.90
N LEU A 140 5.70 1.19 -1.29
CA LEU A 140 5.61 -0.19 -0.81
C LEU A 140 6.85 -1.01 -1.21
N GLU A 141 7.38 -0.81 -2.43
CA GLU A 141 8.60 -1.47 -2.91
C GLU A 141 9.86 -0.98 -2.17
N ASP A 142 10.05 0.35 -2.03
CA ASP A 142 11.19 0.94 -1.31
C ASP A 142 11.22 0.53 0.18
N LEU A 143 10.07 0.59 0.85
CA LEU A 143 9.93 0.16 2.24
C LEU A 143 10.17 -1.36 2.39
N SER A 144 9.70 -2.18 1.45
CA SER A 144 9.93 -3.62 1.48
C SER A 144 11.41 -3.95 1.28
N LEU A 145 12.08 -3.32 0.30
CA LEU A 145 13.51 -3.50 0.07
C LEU A 145 14.33 -3.09 1.31
N ARG A 146 14.00 -1.94 1.93
CA ARG A 146 14.67 -1.47 3.15
C ARG A 146 14.51 -2.44 4.33
N ALA A 147 13.40 -3.17 4.40
CA ALA A 147 13.12 -4.14 5.46
C ALA A 147 13.81 -5.49 5.23
N LEU A 148 13.88 -5.95 3.99
CA LEU A 148 14.35 -7.29 3.61
C LEU A 148 15.85 -7.32 3.32
N GLU A 149 16.35 -6.29 2.65
CA GLU A 149 17.74 -6.21 2.18
C GLU A 149 18.37 -4.85 2.58
N PRO A 150 18.56 -4.58 3.88
CA PRO A 150 19.02 -3.27 4.35
C PRO A 150 20.42 -2.89 3.84
N GLU A 151 21.29 -3.86 3.52
CA GLU A 151 22.62 -3.55 2.94
C GLU A 151 22.53 -3.22 1.45
N THR A 152 21.77 -4.01 0.66
CA THR A 152 21.43 -3.67 -0.75
C THR A 152 20.82 -2.27 -0.84
N TYR A 153 19.88 -1.97 0.08
CA TYR A 153 19.24 -0.65 0.18
C TYR A 153 20.25 0.48 0.37
N LYS A 154 21.16 0.36 1.36
CA LYS A 154 22.20 1.37 1.63
C LYS A 154 23.17 1.54 0.46
N GLN A 155 23.54 0.45 -0.21
CA GLN A 155 24.43 0.49 -1.37
C GLN A 155 23.79 1.26 -2.53
N ILE A 156 22.53 0.97 -2.85
CA ILE A 156 21.77 1.70 -3.89
C ILE A 156 21.63 3.18 -3.52
N ALA A 157 21.27 3.50 -2.27
CA ALA A 157 21.16 4.88 -1.80
C ALA A 157 22.49 5.65 -1.95
N LYS A 158 23.62 5.06 -1.55
CA LYS A 158 24.95 5.66 -1.68
C LYS A 158 25.32 5.93 -3.14
N LEU A 159 25.11 4.96 -4.03
CA LEU A 159 25.34 5.11 -5.48
C LEU A 159 24.44 6.18 -6.11
N LEU A 160 23.25 6.40 -5.55
CA LEU A 160 22.34 7.46 -6.00
C LEU A 160 22.84 8.85 -5.61
N ASP A 161 23.27 9.02 -4.35
CA ASP A 161 23.80 10.28 -3.81
C ASP A 161 25.16 10.66 -4.41
N GLU A 162 26.06 9.70 -4.66
CA GLU A 162 27.36 9.95 -5.31
C GLU A 162 27.21 10.60 -6.69
N ARG A 163 26.11 10.30 -7.41
CA ARG A 163 25.79 10.87 -8.73
C ARG A 163 24.67 11.90 -8.67
N ARG A 164 24.50 12.60 -7.55
CA ARG A 164 23.38 13.55 -7.37
C ARG A 164 23.62 14.90 -8.03
N LEU A 165 24.82 15.45 -7.91
CA LEU A 165 25.17 16.77 -8.44
C LEU A 165 25.12 16.80 -9.97
N ASP A 166 25.88 15.92 -10.63
CA ASP A 166 25.95 15.81 -12.10
C ASP A 166 24.56 15.63 -12.72
N ARG A 167 23.73 14.79 -12.10
CA ARG A 167 22.37 14.48 -12.54
C ARG A 167 21.43 15.65 -12.36
N GLN A 168 21.55 16.41 -11.26
CA GLN A 168 20.76 17.62 -11.03
C GLN A 168 21.13 18.72 -12.04
N GLN A 169 22.43 18.90 -12.32
CA GLN A 169 22.90 19.86 -13.31
C GLN A 169 22.36 19.52 -14.70
N TYR A 170 22.51 18.27 -15.15
CA TYR A 170 21.97 17.79 -16.43
C TYR A 170 20.44 17.98 -16.54
N ILE A 171 19.69 17.70 -15.47
CA ILE A 171 18.24 17.92 -15.44
C ILE A 171 17.88 19.41 -15.64
N GLU A 172 18.61 20.34 -15.01
CA GLU A 172 18.35 21.77 -15.19
C GLU A 172 18.77 22.27 -16.59
N GLU A 173 19.87 21.78 -17.16
CA GLU A 173 20.29 22.07 -18.54
C GLU A 173 19.24 21.60 -19.57
N VAL A 174 18.71 20.38 -19.41
CA VAL A 174 17.63 19.86 -20.26
C VAL A 174 16.34 20.67 -20.07
N LYS A 175 15.95 21.00 -18.83
CA LYS A 175 14.77 21.86 -18.56
C LYS A 175 14.93 23.26 -19.16
N ALA A 176 16.11 23.87 -19.08
CA ALA A 176 16.40 25.19 -19.66
C ALA A 176 16.40 25.16 -21.20
N THR A 177 16.74 24.03 -21.80
CA THR A 177 16.65 23.82 -23.25
C THR A 177 15.20 23.63 -23.68
N LEU A 178 14.46 22.70 -23.07
CA LEU A 178 13.03 22.48 -23.35
C LEU A 178 12.20 23.76 -23.16
N LYS A 179 12.48 24.57 -22.13
CA LYS A 179 11.80 25.86 -21.92
C LYS A 179 12.07 26.90 -23.02
N ARG A 180 13.22 26.86 -23.68
CA ARG A 180 13.51 27.77 -24.80
C ARG A 180 12.78 27.32 -26.06
N GLU A 181 12.88 26.04 -26.41
CA GLU A 181 12.22 25.48 -27.59
C GLU A 181 10.69 25.52 -27.52
N LEU A 182 10.09 25.40 -26.32
CA LEU A 182 8.63 25.51 -26.12
C LEU A 182 8.13 26.96 -26.00
N ALA A 183 9.02 27.96 -26.01
CA ALA A 183 8.67 29.38 -25.95
C ALA A 183 8.96 30.12 -27.27
N ALA A 184 9.43 29.39 -28.29
CA ALA A 184 9.65 29.85 -29.66
C ALA A 184 8.46 29.48 -30.56
#